data_AF-A0A969FPP2-F1
#
_entry.id   AF-A0A969FPP2-F1
#
_cell.length_a   1.000
_cell.length_b   1.000
_cell.length_c   1.000
_cell.angle_alpha   90.00
_cell.angle_beta   90.00
_cell.angle_gamma   90.00
#
_symmetry.space_group_name_H-M   'P 1'
#
loop_
_entity.id
_entity.type
_entity.pdbx_description
1 polymer ?
#
loop_
_entity_poly.entity_id
_entity_poly.type
_entity_poly.pdbx_seq_one_letter_code
_entity_poly.pdbx_strand_id
1 'polypeptide(L)'
;MTLMTLTQDYRHRSLQLAWATLLAAFGVFCSLLASVGYGVWYYRTHSTIAQASTLLIRAPVEWVTWQRKGHTIFEQARDGQTLSMGDRVRIASSAGYGQVATMRLFDQSTIDMWARTDLLLEELQTTRWNTLEQTVVLRQFNGYVRYDLRNDQPYQQVTFRVRVGDAWIDLVPGGSYSIEITSSNRQVRMIGQEAERLTTTNAAVRSGVAVVRVGEQVVPIAAGEQVVIDPSGNLSPPVTAIWELVRDGDFRQYTEEEYNNTTIPDQPTLPRARTWTVFSGPEESGASGFFRLSHGCPPPQKDNNCSSDERQIAAWFIRGNRQTRSFATGIYQELGSHGGGVDISEYRSLVFSAWVRILYQSVELAGERGSECPIMIRFTTKEKTPTDPERERVICVYTSDDPTQEPERAPGVTYYRAERYEWYRLHIELRDPEWLPTTRYLWRIEIYANGHDYDSRVTEVSLLGSHHAPGRATRRVTIRSPVGVCKREERVW
;
A
#
# COMPACT_ATOMS: atom_id res chain seq x y z
N MET A 1 -28.21 99.77 -15.19
CA MET A 1 -27.32 98.98 -14.30
C MET A 1 -27.80 97.53 -14.10
N THR A 2 -29.09 97.23 -14.27
CA THR A 2 -29.71 95.90 -14.05
C THR A 2 -29.57 94.88 -15.19
N LEU A 3 -29.23 95.30 -16.41
CA LEU A 3 -28.98 94.40 -17.56
C LEU A 3 -27.54 93.83 -17.59
N MET A 4 -26.61 94.42 -16.81
CA MET A 4 -25.21 93.99 -16.75
C MET A 4 -24.97 92.87 -15.72
N THR A 5 -25.83 92.75 -14.72
CA THR A 5 -25.74 91.71 -13.67
C THR A 5 -26.35 90.37 -14.10
N LEU A 6 -27.45 90.38 -14.86
CA LEU A 6 -28.09 89.17 -15.40
C LEU A 6 -27.22 88.39 -16.39
N THR A 7 -26.38 89.09 -17.16
CA THR A 7 -25.43 88.46 -18.11
C THR A 7 -24.21 87.86 -17.39
N GLN A 8 -23.87 88.38 -16.20
CA GLN A 8 -22.75 87.90 -15.40
C GLN A 8 -23.10 86.59 -14.65
N ASP A 9 -24.33 86.47 -14.13
CA ASP A 9 -24.83 85.23 -13.50
C ASP A 9 -24.98 84.07 -14.51
N TYR A 10 -25.42 84.37 -15.73
CA TYR A 10 -25.53 83.36 -16.79
C TYR A 10 -24.16 82.82 -17.23
N ARG A 11 -23.15 83.69 -17.31
CA ARG A 11 -21.76 83.30 -17.59
C ARG A 11 -21.15 82.46 -16.47
N HIS A 12 -21.46 82.75 -15.21
CA HIS A 12 -20.91 82.02 -14.08
C HIS A 12 -21.47 80.59 -13.99
N ARG A 13 -22.78 80.41 -14.23
CA ARG A 13 -23.43 79.10 -14.29
C ARG A 13 -22.98 78.27 -15.49
N SER A 14 -22.82 78.87 -16.66
CA SER A 14 -22.32 78.15 -17.85
C SER A 14 -20.87 77.70 -17.67
N LEU A 15 -20.03 78.51 -17.02
CA LEU A 15 -18.65 78.15 -16.70
C LEU A 15 -18.59 76.99 -15.69
N GLN A 16 -19.44 76.99 -14.66
CA GLN A 16 -19.52 75.89 -13.69
C GLN A 16 -20.00 74.58 -14.35
N LEU A 17 -21.01 74.64 -15.21
CA LEU A 17 -21.49 73.49 -15.98
C LEU A 17 -20.42 72.96 -16.94
N ALA A 18 -19.66 73.84 -17.61
CA ALA A 18 -18.58 73.45 -18.51
C ALA A 18 -17.41 72.76 -17.77
N TRP A 19 -17.02 73.28 -16.59
CA TRP A 19 -16.01 72.63 -15.75
C TRP A 19 -16.50 71.30 -15.19
N ALA A 20 -17.76 71.21 -14.78
CA ALA A 20 -18.35 69.96 -14.31
C ALA A 20 -18.39 68.88 -15.39
N THR A 21 -18.77 69.23 -16.63
CA THR A 21 -18.76 68.27 -17.75
C THR A 21 -17.35 67.86 -18.15
N LEU A 22 -16.37 68.78 -18.16
CA LEU A 22 -14.96 68.46 -18.40
C LEU A 22 -14.39 67.52 -17.34
N LEU A 23 -14.62 67.80 -16.04
CA LEU A 23 -14.16 66.96 -14.94
C LEU A 23 -14.83 65.59 -14.96
N ALA A 24 -16.12 65.51 -15.27
CA ALA A 24 -16.83 64.25 -15.41
C ALA A 24 -16.27 63.43 -16.58
N ALA A 25 -16.08 64.04 -17.76
CA ALA A 25 -15.50 63.37 -18.92
C ALA A 25 -14.07 62.88 -18.64
N PHE A 26 -13.24 63.69 -17.96
CA PHE A 26 -11.90 63.30 -17.52
C PHE A 26 -11.95 62.14 -16.52
N GLY A 27 -12.84 62.19 -15.54
CA GLY A 27 -13.04 61.11 -14.57
C GLY A 27 -13.45 59.79 -15.23
N VAL A 28 -14.38 59.84 -16.18
CA VAL A 28 -14.79 58.67 -16.98
C VAL A 28 -13.62 58.14 -17.81
N PHE A 29 -12.87 59.02 -18.47
CA PHE A 29 -11.69 58.63 -19.26
C PHE A 29 -10.62 57.96 -18.39
N CYS A 30 -10.27 58.54 -17.24
CA CYS A 30 -9.33 57.93 -16.29
C CYS A 30 -9.83 56.57 -15.77
N SER A 31 -11.13 56.47 -15.47
CA SER A 31 -11.73 55.21 -15.01
C SER A 31 -11.69 54.12 -16.08
N LEU A 32 -11.92 54.48 -17.35
CA LEU A 32 -11.80 53.56 -18.49
C LEU A 32 -10.35 53.10 -18.67
N LEU A 33 -9.38 54.01 -18.63
CA LEU A 33 -7.95 53.66 -18.73
C LEU A 33 -7.51 52.75 -17.57
N ALA A 34 -7.91 53.05 -16.34
CA ALA A 34 -7.61 52.22 -15.18
C ALA A 34 -8.24 50.82 -15.30
N SER A 35 -9.49 50.75 -15.76
CA SER A 35 -10.20 49.47 -15.96
C SER A 35 -9.55 48.62 -17.06
N VAL A 36 -9.14 49.24 -18.17
CA VAL A 36 -8.42 48.54 -19.25
C VAL A 36 -7.05 48.07 -18.76
N GLY A 37 -6.30 48.94 -18.08
CA GLY A 37 -4.99 48.58 -17.53
C GLY A 37 -5.08 47.44 -16.51
N TYR A 38 -6.02 47.52 -15.58
CA TYR A 38 -6.30 46.45 -14.62
C TYR A 38 -6.76 45.17 -15.31
N GLY A 39 -7.65 45.26 -16.30
CA GLY A 39 -8.12 44.11 -17.08
C GLY A 39 -7.00 43.39 -17.82
N VAL A 40 -6.09 44.13 -18.47
CA VAL A 40 -4.91 43.57 -19.14
C VAL A 40 -3.96 42.93 -18.14
N TRP A 41 -3.68 43.61 -17.02
CA TRP A 41 -2.84 43.05 -15.95
C TRP A 41 -3.44 41.78 -15.34
N TYR A 42 -4.74 41.80 -15.01
CA TYR A 42 -5.48 40.67 -14.45
C TYR A 42 -5.50 39.48 -15.43
N TYR A 43 -5.81 39.74 -16.70
CA TYR A 43 -5.77 38.73 -17.75
C TYR A 43 -4.37 38.14 -17.90
N ARG A 44 -3.32 38.97 -17.92
CA ARG A 44 -1.94 38.49 -18.04
C ARG A 44 -1.48 37.68 -16.82
N THR A 45 -2.00 38.00 -15.63
CA THR A 45 -1.63 37.32 -14.39
C THR A 45 -2.36 35.99 -14.22
N HIS A 46 -3.66 35.92 -14.54
CA HIS A 46 -4.53 34.77 -14.26
C HIS A 46 -4.87 33.89 -15.47
N SER A 47 -4.49 34.28 -16.69
CA SER A 47 -4.69 33.40 -17.85
C SER A 47 -3.87 32.12 -17.69
N THR A 48 -4.54 30.98 -17.72
CA THR A 48 -3.89 29.67 -17.69
C THR A 48 -3.83 29.05 -19.09
N ILE A 49 -2.93 28.08 -19.25
CA ILE A 49 -2.86 27.19 -20.41
C ILE A 49 -2.91 25.75 -19.92
N ALA A 50 -3.76 24.94 -20.55
CA ALA A 50 -3.81 23.51 -20.27
C ALA A 50 -2.52 22.85 -20.76
N GLN A 51 -1.96 21.98 -19.93
CA GLN A 51 -0.81 21.17 -20.27
C GLN A 51 -1.25 19.75 -20.62
N ALA A 52 -0.32 18.97 -21.15
CA ALA A 52 -0.55 17.57 -21.48
C ALA A 52 0.38 16.66 -20.67
N SER A 53 0.00 15.40 -20.53
CA SER A 53 0.87 14.35 -20.02
C SER A 53 0.97 13.22 -21.04
N THR A 54 1.94 12.34 -20.86
CA THR A 54 2.16 11.19 -21.73
C THR A 54 2.00 9.91 -20.92
N LEU A 55 1.16 9.00 -21.41
CA LEU A 55 0.97 7.67 -20.86
C LEU A 55 1.98 6.69 -21.49
N LEU A 56 2.78 6.04 -20.65
CA LEU A 56 3.75 5.01 -21.02
C LEU A 56 3.24 3.67 -20.50
N ILE A 57 3.09 2.68 -21.38
CA ILE A 57 2.54 1.37 -21.05
C ILE A 57 3.69 0.40 -20.76
N ARG A 58 3.61 -0.33 -19.63
CA ARG A 58 4.66 -1.26 -19.14
C ARG A 58 4.24 -2.73 -19.18
N ALA A 59 2.97 -3.00 -19.45
CA ALA A 59 2.39 -4.33 -19.55
C ALA A 59 1.59 -4.47 -20.86
N PRO A 60 0.95 -5.63 -21.13
CA PRO A 60 0.07 -5.78 -22.28
C PRO A 60 -0.97 -4.65 -22.39
N VAL A 61 -1.06 -4.08 -23.58
CA VAL A 61 -1.80 -2.84 -23.85
C VAL A 61 -3.31 -3.00 -23.68
N GLU A 62 -3.84 -4.21 -23.81
CA GLU A 62 -5.23 -4.57 -23.55
C GLU A 62 -5.68 -4.35 -22.09
N TRP A 63 -4.73 -4.21 -21.16
CA TRP A 63 -5.05 -3.93 -19.76
C TRP A 63 -5.21 -2.44 -19.47
N VAL A 64 -4.84 -1.57 -20.40
CA VAL A 64 -4.85 -0.12 -20.21
C VAL A 64 -5.91 0.48 -21.10
N THR A 65 -6.90 1.11 -20.48
CA THR A 65 -7.96 1.82 -21.18
C THR A 65 -7.97 3.28 -20.82
N TRP A 66 -8.42 4.10 -21.75
CA TRP A 66 -8.46 5.55 -21.62
C TRP A 66 -9.79 6.08 -22.14
N GLN A 67 -10.30 7.10 -21.49
CA GLN A 67 -11.53 7.79 -21.83
C GLN A 67 -11.21 9.27 -21.98
N ARG A 68 -11.49 9.81 -23.17
CA ARG A 68 -11.36 11.24 -23.44
C ARG A 68 -12.42 12.03 -22.67
N LYS A 69 -12.09 13.25 -22.26
CA LYS A 69 -13.07 14.21 -21.73
C LYS A 69 -14.33 14.30 -22.61
N GLY A 70 -15.50 14.12 -22.00
CA GLY A 70 -16.80 14.23 -22.66
C GLY A 70 -17.27 12.99 -23.44
N HIS A 71 -16.43 11.95 -23.54
CA HIS A 71 -16.82 10.66 -24.10
C HIS A 71 -17.29 9.74 -22.98
N THR A 72 -18.20 8.79 -23.26
CA THR A 72 -18.71 7.82 -22.28
C THR A 72 -18.06 6.44 -22.37
N ILE A 73 -17.32 6.17 -23.45
CA ILE A 73 -16.73 4.88 -23.74
C ILE A 73 -15.23 4.94 -23.45
N PHE A 74 -14.72 3.87 -22.85
CA PHE A 74 -13.30 3.62 -22.71
C PHE A 74 -12.75 2.97 -23.98
N GLU A 75 -11.67 3.52 -24.50
CA GLU A 75 -10.91 3.00 -25.63
C GLU A 75 -9.64 2.34 -25.12
N GLN A 76 -9.04 1.46 -25.92
CA GLN A 76 -7.73 0.92 -25.61
C GLN A 76 -6.68 2.04 -25.70
N ALA A 77 -5.88 2.21 -24.66
CA ALA A 77 -4.81 3.20 -24.66
C ALA A 77 -3.67 2.75 -25.59
N ARG A 78 -2.82 3.70 -26.01
CA ARG A 78 -1.62 3.43 -26.79
C ARG A 78 -0.39 3.81 -25.97
N ASP A 79 0.73 3.14 -26.20
CA ASP A 79 1.99 3.59 -25.62
C ASP A 79 2.36 4.96 -26.20
N GLY A 80 2.75 5.89 -25.33
CA GLY A 80 2.95 7.29 -25.68
C GLY A 80 1.67 8.11 -25.85
N GLN A 81 0.49 7.60 -25.45
CA GLN A 81 -0.78 8.32 -25.57
C GLN A 81 -0.73 9.65 -24.81
N THR A 82 -1.01 10.76 -25.51
CA THR A 82 -1.15 12.07 -24.88
C THR A 82 -2.47 12.14 -24.12
N LEU A 83 -2.41 12.54 -22.86
CA LEU A 83 -3.57 12.78 -22.00
C LEU A 83 -3.71 14.26 -21.71
N SER A 84 -4.94 14.74 -21.72
CA SER A 84 -5.29 16.13 -21.42
C SER A 84 -6.18 16.23 -20.19
N MET A 85 -6.38 17.45 -19.71
CA MET A 85 -7.34 17.74 -18.64
C MET A 85 -8.74 17.19 -18.98
N GLY A 86 -9.31 16.42 -18.05
CA GLY A 86 -10.60 15.73 -18.14
C GLY A 86 -10.51 14.29 -18.65
N ASP A 87 -9.33 13.82 -19.04
CA ASP A 87 -9.13 12.44 -19.46
C ASP A 87 -9.01 11.48 -18.27
N ARG A 88 -9.48 10.25 -18.45
CA ARG A 88 -9.49 9.21 -17.42
C ARG A 88 -8.76 7.97 -17.92
N VAL A 89 -7.93 7.39 -17.06
CA VAL A 89 -7.19 6.16 -17.32
C VAL A 89 -7.69 5.08 -16.37
N ARG A 90 -7.93 3.88 -16.89
CA ARG A 90 -8.31 2.71 -16.11
C ARG A 90 -7.44 1.51 -16.47
N ILE A 91 -6.94 0.87 -15.43
CA ILE A 91 -6.18 -0.37 -15.52
C ILE A 91 -7.08 -1.54 -15.14
N ALA A 92 -7.10 -2.57 -15.98
CA ALA A 92 -7.91 -3.76 -15.77
C ALA A 92 -7.58 -4.44 -14.42
N SER A 93 -8.58 -5.06 -13.79
CA SER A 93 -8.36 -5.88 -12.60
C SER A 93 -7.63 -7.19 -12.89
N SER A 94 -7.71 -7.65 -14.15
CA SER A 94 -6.97 -8.80 -14.67
C SER A 94 -5.53 -8.45 -15.03
N ALA A 95 -5.15 -7.17 -14.97
CA ALA A 95 -3.76 -6.79 -15.12
C ALA A 95 -2.97 -7.49 -14.00
N GLY A 96 -1.92 -8.22 -14.40
CA GLY A 96 -1.10 -8.98 -13.47
C GLY A 96 -0.27 -8.10 -12.53
N TYR A 97 0.86 -8.63 -12.08
CA TYR A 97 1.63 -7.98 -11.01
C TYR A 97 2.45 -6.81 -11.52
N GLY A 98 2.71 -5.88 -10.60
CA GLY A 98 3.60 -4.76 -10.83
C GLY A 98 2.96 -3.59 -11.55
N GLN A 99 3.83 -2.64 -11.84
CA GLN A 99 3.48 -1.39 -12.49
C GLN A 99 3.03 -1.65 -13.93
N VAL A 100 1.80 -1.26 -14.23
CA VAL A 100 1.16 -1.50 -15.53
C VAL A 100 1.35 -0.33 -16.49
N ALA A 101 1.31 0.89 -15.96
CA ALA A 101 1.50 2.12 -16.74
C ALA A 101 2.14 3.24 -15.90
N THR A 102 2.78 4.18 -16.58
CA THR A 102 3.29 5.44 -16.01
C THR A 102 2.68 6.60 -16.77
N MET A 103 2.07 7.54 -16.07
CA MET A 103 1.75 8.84 -16.62
C MET A 103 2.86 9.82 -16.27
N ARG A 104 3.57 10.31 -17.29
CA ARG A 104 4.59 11.35 -17.16
C ARG A 104 3.98 12.71 -17.45
N LEU A 105 3.97 13.58 -16.45
CA LEU A 105 3.43 14.93 -16.58
C LEU A 105 4.37 15.85 -17.37
N PHE A 106 3.86 17.03 -17.76
CA PHE A 106 4.64 18.04 -18.50
C PHE A 106 5.89 18.52 -17.73
N ASP A 107 5.85 18.49 -16.40
CA ASP A 107 6.96 18.88 -15.53
C ASP A 107 7.95 17.73 -15.25
N GLN A 108 7.75 16.57 -15.88
CA GLN A 108 8.49 15.32 -15.69
C GLN A 108 8.20 14.57 -14.38
N SER A 109 7.24 15.02 -13.55
CA SER A 109 6.73 14.19 -12.46
C SER A 109 6.08 12.92 -13.01
N THR A 110 6.21 11.81 -12.29
CA THR A 110 5.73 10.49 -12.73
C THR A 110 4.66 9.95 -11.81
N ILE A 111 3.60 9.42 -12.41
CA ILE A 111 2.48 8.79 -11.71
C ILE A 111 2.42 7.34 -12.19
N ASP A 112 2.83 6.42 -11.33
CA ASP A 112 2.85 4.99 -11.64
C ASP A 112 1.56 4.32 -11.19
N MET A 113 1.01 3.45 -12.03
CA MET A 113 -0.31 2.86 -11.87
C MET A 113 -0.24 1.33 -11.93
N TRP A 114 -0.96 0.67 -11.03
CA TRP A 114 -1.04 -0.79 -10.90
C TRP A 114 -2.41 -1.30 -11.35
N ALA A 115 -2.62 -2.61 -11.24
CA ALA A 115 -3.91 -3.23 -11.49
C ALA A 115 -5.05 -2.55 -10.69
N ARG A 116 -6.23 -2.44 -11.31
CA ARG A 116 -7.44 -1.80 -10.75
C ARG A 116 -7.36 -0.29 -10.57
N THR A 117 -6.27 0.36 -10.94
CA THR A 117 -6.19 1.82 -10.89
C THR A 117 -7.25 2.45 -11.78
N ASP A 118 -7.91 3.47 -11.24
CA ASP A 118 -8.84 4.31 -11.97
C ASP A 118 -8.58 5.77 -11.58
N LEU A 119 -8.04 6.55 -12.53
CA LEU A 119 -7.46 7.87 -12.30
C LEU A 119 -7.96 8.87 -13.34
N LEU A 120 -8.45 10.01 -12.90
CA LEU A 120 -8.91 11.13 -13.73
C LEU A 120 -7.96 12.33 -13.56
N LEU A 121 -7.56 12.95 -14.65
CA LEU A 121 -6.85 14.23 -14.65
C LEU A 121 -7.88 15.35 -14.54
N GLU A 122 -8.12 15.90 -13.35
CA GLU A 122 -9.12 16.96 -13.17
C GLU A 122 -8.61 18.31 -13.63
N GLU A 123 -7.39 18.67 -13.21
CA GLU A 123 -6.72 19.90 -13.60
C GLU A 123 -5.26 19.61 -13.94
N LEU A 124 -4.81 20.17 -15.06
CA LEU A 124 -3.42 20.08 -15.49
C LEU A 124 -3.11 21.37 -16.26
N GLN A 125 -2.69 22.41 -15.54
CA GLN A 125 -2.56 23.75 -16.10
C GLN A 125 -1.47 24.58 -15.43
N THR A 126 -0.96 25.57 -16.17
CA THR A 126 0.00 26.55 -15.67
C THR A 126 -0.40 27.96 -16.10
N THR A 127 0.13 28.98 -15.42
CA THR A 127 -0.01 30.37 -15.88
C THR A 127 0.65 30.55 -17.24
N ARG A 128 -0.03 31.22 -18.17
CA ARG A 128 0.38 31.31 -19.58
C ARG A 128 1.51 32.32 -19.83
N TRP A 129 1.50 33.43 -19.11
CA TRP A 129 2.35 34.60 -19.42
C TRP A 129 3.37 34.94 -18.33
N ASN A 130 3.41 34.14 -17.26
CA ASN A 130 4.25 34.33 -16.09
C ASN A 130 4.49 32.96 -15.41
N THR A 131 5.34 32.93 -14.40
CA THR A 131 5.69 31.72 -13.63
C THR A 131 5.09 31.72 -12.23
N LEU A 132 3.89 32.27 -12.06
CA LEU A 132 3.26 32.35 -10.74
C LEU A 132 2.76 30.98 -10.28
N GLU A 133 2.00 30.27 -11.11
CA GLU A 133 1.26 29.09 -10.65
C GLU A 133 1.34 27.90 -11.61
N GLN A 134 1.58 26.74 -11.02
CA GLN A 134 1.38 25.42 -11.60
C GLN A 134 0.37 24.64 -10.75
N THR A 135 -0.67 24.09 -11.37
CA THR A 135 -1.72 23.35 -10.67
C THR A 135 -1.97 22.01 -11.35
N VAL A 136 -1.86 20.94 -10.55
CA VAL A 136 -2.14 19.56 -10.92
C VAL A 136 -3.11 18.98 -9.91
N VAL A 137 -4.30 18.61 -10.38
CA VAL A 137 -5.32 17.93 -9.58
C VAL A 137 -5.70 16.64 -10.25
N LEU A 138 -5.59 15.55 -9.49
CA LEU A 138 -5.93 14.20 -9.93
C LEU A 138 -7.05 13.67 -9.04
N ARG A 139 -7.97 12.89 -9.60
CA ARG A 139 -8.97 12.15 -8.81
C ARG A 139 -8.73 10.67 -8.97
N GLN A 140 -8.47 9.98 -7.86
CA GLN A 140 -8.30 8.53 -7.83
C GLN A 140 -9.58 7.89 -7.30
N PHE A 141 -10.12 6.94 -8.06
CA PHE A 141 -11.35 6.22 -7.71
C PHE A 141 -11.09 4.84 -7.13
N ASN A 142 -9.97 4.20 -7.51
CA ASN A 142 -9.63 2.85 -7.08
C ASN A 142 -8.15 2.54 -7.31
N GLY A 143 -7.69 1.43 -6.71
CA GLY A 143 -6.38 0.85 -6.97
C GLY A 143 -5.24 1.55 -6.24
N TYR A 144 -4.02 1.16 -6.59
CA TYR A 144 -2.78 1.69 -6.01
C TYR A 144 -2.08 2.59 -7.03
N VAL A 145 -1.69 3.80 -6.60
CA VAL A 145 -0.98 4.77 -7.43
C VAL A 145 0.19 5.34 -6.64
N ARG A 146 1.36 5.43 -7.28
CA ARG A 146 2.53 6.13 -6.76
C ARG A 146 2.72 7.46 -7.48
N TYR A 147 2.97 8.51 -6.72
CA TYR A 147 3.20 9.87 -7.19
C TYR A 147 4.62 10.28 -6.83
N ASP A 148 5.50 10.37 -7.82
CA ASP A 148 6.86 10.86 -7.66
C ASP A 148 6.95 12.26 -8.29
N LEU A 149 7.02 13.28 -7.42
CA LEU A 149 6.95 14.68 -7.81
C LEU A 149 8.34 15.27 -7.92
N ARG A 150 8.58 15.99 -9.02
CA ARG A 150 9.81 16.76 -9.21
C ARG A 150 9.85 17.94 -8.22
N ASN A 151 11.04 18.49 -7.92
CA ASN A 151 11.21 19.61 -6.97
C ASN A 151 11.67 20.93 -7.62
N ASP A 152 12.13 20.88 -8.86
CA ASP A 152 12.71 22.02 -9.58
C ASP A 152 11.76 22.56 -10.66
N GLN A 153 10.47 22.65 -10.33
CA GLN A 153 9.51 23.36 -11.17
C GLN A 153 9.85 24.87 -11.20
N PRO A 154 9.74 25.53 -12.36
CA PRO A 154 10.09 26.94 -12.50
C PRO A 154 9.03 27.92 -11.98
N TYR A 155 8.04 27.44 -11.22
CA TYR A 155 6.87 28.23 -10.76
C TYR A 155 6.98 28.60 -9.28
N GLN A 156 6.47 29.78 -8.91
CA GLN A 156 6.53 30.27 -7.53
C GLN A 156 5.60 29.48 -6.60
N GLN A 157 4.43 29.10 -7.09
CA GLN A 157 3.47 28.27 -6.40
C GLN A 157 3.17 27.02 -7.21
N VAL A 158 3.41 25.86 -6.61
CA VAL A 158 3.18 24.55 -7.23
C VAL A 158 2.20 23.79 -6.36
N THR A 159 1.03 23.51 -6.92
CA THR A 159 -0.04 22.79 -6.23
C THR A 159 -0.18 21.40 -6.86
N PHE A 160 0.05 20.36 -6.06
CA PHE A 160 -0.27 18.98 -6.40
C PHE A 160 -1.29 18.44 -5.40
N ARG A 161 -2.46 18.03 -5.90
CA ARG A 161 -3.50 17.42 -5.06
C ARG A 161 -4.06 16.16 -5.68
N VAL A 162 -4.36 15.20 -4.81
CA VAL A 162 -5.13 14.01 -5.16
C VAL A 162 -6.44 14.03 -4.40
N ARG A 163 -7.55 13.91 -5.12
CA ARG A 163 -8.88 13.79 -4.56
C ARG A 163 -9.29 12.33 -4.48
N VAL A 164 -9.76 11.91 -3.31
CA VAL A 164 -10.29 10.56 -3.05
C VAL A 164 -11.63 10.69 -2.32
N GLY A 165 -12.74 10.45 -3.02
CA GLY A 165 -14.07 10.78 -2.50
C GLY A 165 -14.16 12.26 -2.13
N ASP A 166 -14.40 12.53 -0.84
CA ASP A 166 -14.44 13.87 -0.26
C ASP A 166 -13.12 14.31 0.39
N ALA A 167 -12.11 13.43 0.40
CA ALA A 167 -10.78 13.72 0.91
C ALA A 167 -9.92 14.45 -0.13
N TRP A 168 -9.09 15.38 0.36
CA TRP A 168 -8.02 16.02 -0.38
C TRP A 168 -6.67 15.64 0.21
N ILE A 169 -5.76 15.19 -0.64
CA ILE A 169 -4.40 14.84 -0.25
C ILE A 169 -3.46 15.81 -0.99
N ASP A 170 -2.95 16.80 -0.27
CA ASP A 170 -1.96 17.73 -0.81
C ASP A 170 -0.58 17.11 -0.74
N LEU A 171 0.10 17.08 -1.87
CA LEU A 171 1.43 16.49 -2.02
C LEU A 171 2.44 17.62 -2.21
N VAL A 172 3.47 17.68 -1.37
CA VAL A 172 4.53 18.68 -1.54
C VAL A 172 5.46 18.27 -2.70
N PRO A 173 5.83 19.19 -3.62
CA PRO A 173 6.82 18.92 -4.66
C PRO A 173 8.13 18.34 -4.10
N GLY A 174 8.83 17.52 -4.89
CA GLY A 174 10.05 16.81 -4.47
C GLY A 174 9.83 15.56 -3.62
N GLY A 175 8.58 15.23 -3.30
CA GLY A 175 8.23 14.01 -2.55
C GLY A 175 7.86 12.81 -3.41
N SER A 176 7.73 11.68 -2.73
CA SER A 176 7.33 10.38 -3.28
C SER A 176 6.22 9.85 -2.37
N TYR A 177 5.05 9.60 -2.94
CA TYR A 177 3.81 9.33 -2.20
C TYR A 177 3.11 8.12 -2.79
N SER A 178 2.39 7.37 -1.97
CA SER A 178 1.54 6.28 -2.44
C SER A 178 0.14 6.38 -1.86
N ILE A 179 -0.85 6.11 -2.70
CA ILE A 179 -2.27 6.13 -2.31
C ILE A 179 -2.91 4.83 -2.80
N GLU A 180 -3.35 4.01 -1.84
CA GLU A 180 -4.12 2.80 -2.11
C GLU A 180 -5.58 3.03 -1.74
N ILE A 181 -6.49 2.69 -2.67
CA ILE A 181 -7.92 2.63 -2.39
C ILE A 181 -8.35 1.17 -2.50
N THR A 182 -8.76 0.59 -1.37
CA THR A 182 -9.29 -0.77 -1.30
C THR A 182 -10.79 -0.71 -1.10
N SER A 183 -11.55 -1.39 -1.98
CA SER A 183 -12.99 -1.57 -1.79
C SER A 183 -13.27 -2.90 -1.08
N SER A 184 -14.10 -2.86 -0.05
CA SER A 184 -14.56 -4.07 0.62
C SER A 184 -15.58 -4.80 -0.25
N ASN A 185 -15.37 -6.10 -0.46
CA ASN A 185 -16.35 -6.98 -1.10
C ASN A 185 -17.54 -7.32 -0.20
N ARG A 186 -17.56 -6.86 1.07
CA ARG A 186 -18.68 -7.07 1.97
C ARG A 186 -19.81 -6.11 1.61
N GLN A 187 -20.62 -6.51 0.62
CA GLN A 187 -21.91 -5.88 0.36
C GLN A 187 -22.79 -6.09 1.61
N VAL A 188 -22.90 -5.08 2.46
CA VAL A 188 -23.99 -5.06 3.42
C VAL A 188 -25.23 -4.69 2.61
N ARG A 189 -26.02 -5.71 2.24
CA ARG A 189 -27.39 -5.51 1.74
C ARG A 189 -28.22 -4.96 2.89
N MET A 190 -28.14 -3.65 3.15
CA MET A 190 -29.20 -2.95 3.86
C MET A 190 -30.38 -2.85 2.89
N ILE A 191 -31.50 -3.47 3.25
CA ILE A 191 -32.73 -3.46 2.44
C ILE A 191 -33.15 -2.00 2.25
N GLY A 192 -33.09 -1.51 1.00
CA GLY A 192 -33.65 -0.21 0.59
C GLY A 192 -32.65 0.91 0.26
N GLN A 193 -31.33 0.70 0.41
CA GLN A 193 -30.33 1.67 -0.03
C GLN A 193 -29.40 1.04 -1.09
N GLU A 194 -29.02 1.82 -2.10
CA GLU A 194 -27.96 1.42 -3.04
C GLU A 194 -26.74 0.98 -2.21
N ALA A 195 -26.21 -0.20 -2.51
CA ALA A 195 -25.07 -0.75 -1.78
C ALA A 195 -23.85 0.15 -2.03
N GLU A 196 -23.61 1.11 -1.14
CA GLU A 196 -22.39 1.90 -1.17
C GLU A 196 -21.20 0.97 -0.94
N ARG A 197 -20.24 1.02 -1.86
CA ARG A 197 -19.00 0.28 -1.70
C ARG A 197 -18.19 0.95 -0.61
N LEU A 198 -18.06 0.28 0.53
CA LEU A 198 -17.18 0.71 1.60
C LEU A 198 -15.73 0.72 1.08
N THR A 199 -15.13 1.90 0.98
CA THR A 199 -13.74 2.09 0.56
C THR A 199 -12.88 2.50 1.73
N THR A 200 -11.70 1.91 1.85
CA THR A 200 -10.65 2.36 2.75
C THR A 200 -9.54 2.96 1.90
N THR A 201 -9.04 4.13 2.29
CA THR A 201 -7.92 4.78 1.60
C THR A 201 -6.72 4.81 2.52
N ASN A 202 -5.58 4.35 2.03
CA ASN A 202 -4.31 4.45 2.71
C ASN A 202 -3.41 5.41 1.94
N ALA A 203 -3.03 6.52 2.57
CA ALA A 203 -2.11 7.50 2.02
C ALA A 203 -0.79 7.44 2.79
N ALA A 204 0.31 7.14 2.12
CA ALA A 204 1.64 7.02 2.72
C ALA A 204 2.66 7.94 2.04
N VAL A 205 3.59 8.44 2.83
CA VAL A 205 4.68 9.32 2.37
C VAL A 205 5.99 8.56 2.43
N ARG A 206 6.63 8.35 1.29
CA ARG A 206 7.95 7.72 1.20
C ARG A 206 9.08 8.73 1.39
N SER A 207 8.93 9.91 0.78
CA SER A 207 9.79 11.08 0.97
C SER A 207 8.98 12.35 0.79
N GLY A 208 9.38 13.45 1.43
CA GLY A 208 8.62 14.70 1.42
C GLY A 208 7.60 14.77 2.55
N VAL A 209 6.52 15.50 2.34
CA VAL A 209 5.44 15.75 3.30
C VAL A 209 4.12 15.80 2.54
N ALA A 210 3.08 15.20 3.09
CA ALA A 210 1.72 15.35 2.58
C ALA A 210 0.78 15.87 3.66
N VAL A 211 -0.37 16.39 3.25
CA VAL A 211 -1.45 16.78 4.17
C VAL A 211 -2.75 16.18 3.67
N VAL A 212 -3.41 15.40 4.51
CA VAL A 212 -4.74 14.84 4.23
C VAL A 212 -5.80 15.69 4.91
N ARG A 213 -6.83 16.06 4.15
CA ARG A 213 -7.97 16.85 4.62
C ARG A 213 -9.28 16.15 4.33
N VAL A 214 -10.13 16.01 5.35
CA VAL A 214 -11.51 15.51 5.24
C VAL A 214 -12.41 16.38 6.09
N GLY A 215 -13.29 17.16 5.46
CA GLY A 215 -14.07 18.19 6.16
C GLY A 215 -13.14 19.18 6.89
N GLU A 216 -13.28 19.25 8.21
CA GLU A 216 -12.42 20.07 9.08
C GLU A 216 -11.18 19.34 9.62
N GLN A 217 -11.10 18.01 9.44
CA GLN A 217 -9.95 17.22 9.88
C GLN A 217 -8.77 17.47 8.93
N VAL A 218 -7.62 17.80 9.51
CA VAL A 218 -6.37 18.02 8.77
C VAL A 218 -5.26 17.26 9.46
N VAL A 219 -4.65 16.31 8.74
CA VAL A 219 -3.59 15.46 9.26
C VAL A 219 -2.35 15.58 8.37
N PRO A 220 -1.24 16.17 8.85
CA PRO A 220 0.03 16.12 8.15
C PRO A 220 0.65 14.72 8.25
N ILE A 221 1.33 14.29 7.19
CA ILE A 221 2.02 13.01 7.10
C ILE A 221 3.48 13.29 6.76
N ALA A 222 4.40 12.81 7.60
CA ALA A 222 5.83 12.91 7.36
C ALA A 222 6.37 11.68 6.60
N ALA A 223 7.60 11.77 6.10
CA ALA A 223 8.26 10.63 5.46
C ALA A 223 8.35 9.40 6.38
N GLY A 224 7.94 8.25 5.86
CA GLY A 224 7.85 6.99 6.61
C GLY A 224 6.54 6.82 7.38
N GLU A 225 5.58 7.73 7.25
CA GLU A 225 4.26 7.65 7.87
C GLU A 225 3.14 7.40 6.86
N GLN A 226 2.02 6.91 7.37
CA GLN A 226 0.79 6.70 6.64
C GLN A 226 -0.42 7.14 7.48
N VAL A 227 -1.51 7.48 6.80
CA VAL A 227 -2.81 7.74 7.38
C VAL A 227 -3.86 6.93 6.62
N VAL A 228 -4.80 6.37 7.38
CA VAL A 228 -5.94 5.64 6.85
C VAL A 228 -7.18 6.51 6.94
N ILE A 229 -7.91 6.58 5.83
CA ILE A 229 -9.27 7.10 5.75
C ILE A 229 -10.20 5.89 5.81
N ASP A 230 -10.96 5.76 6.89
CA ASP A 230 -11.90 4.66 7.04
C ASP A 230 -13.13 4.83 6.11
N PRO A 231 -13.98 3.80 5.94
CA PRO A 231 -15.18 3.91 5.10
C PRO A 231 -16.21 4.93 5.57
N SER A 232 -16.10 5.45 6.80
CA SER A 232 -16.97 6.52 7.33
C SER A 232 -16.37 7.91 7.09
N GLY A 233 -15.19 8.01 6.48
CA GLY A 233 -14.49 9.26 6.21
C GLY A 233 -13.65 9.78 7.38
N ASN A 234 -13.42 9.00 8.44
CA ASN A 234 -12.58 9.45 9.55
C ASN A 234 -11.09 9.24 9.23
N LEU A 235 -10.26 10.20 9.63
CA LEU A 235 -8.81 10.10 9.54
C LEU A 235 -8.24 9.41 10.78
N SER A 236 -7.40 8.40 10.56
CA SER A 236 -6.53 7.87 11.60
C SER A 236 -5.45 8.90 11.99
N PRO A 237 -4.86 8.81 13.20
CA PRO A 237 -3.59 9.48 13.45
C PRO A 237 -2.51 8.97 12.47
N PRO A 238 -1.46 9.76 12.17
CA PRO A 238 -0.29 9.28 11.45
C PRO A 238 0.36 8.12 12.20
N VAL A 239 0.61 7.03 11.49
CA VAL A 239 1.32 5.85 12.00
C VAL A 239 2.47 5.49 11.08
N THR A 240 3.38 4.64 11.52
CA THR A 240 4.46 4.16 10.66
C THR A 240 3.90 3.44 9.43
N ALA A 241 4.48 3.74 8.27
CA ALA A 241 4.11 3.17 6.97
C ALA A 241 4.61 1.72 6.85
N ILE A 242 3.78 0.80 7.34
CA ILE A 242 4.01 -0.64 7.35
C ILE A 242 2.77 -1.32 6.75
N TRP A 243 3.00 -2.30 5.88
CA TRP A 243 1.97 -3.10 5.23
C TRP A 243 2.09 -4.56 5.63
N GLU A 244 1.03 -5.09 6.23
CA GLU A 244 0.91 -6.52 6.46
C GLU A 244 0.45 -7.19 5.15
N LEU A 245 1.30 -8.05 4.60
CA LEU A 245 1.05 -8.75 3.34
C LEU A 245 0.40 -10.11 3.56
N VAL A 246 0.53 -10.70 4.75
CA VAL A 246 -0.13 -11.94 5.13
C VAL A 246 -1.49 -11.63 5.73
N ARG A 247 -2.54 -12.21 5.16
CA ARG A 247 -3.88 -12.13 5.74
C ARG A 247 -4.07 -13.25 6.77
N ASP A 248 -4.76 -12.94 7.87
CA ASP A 248 -5.23 -13.94 8.84
C ASP A 248 -4.08 -14.80 9.40
N GLY A 249 -2.99 -14.14 9.76
CA GLY A 249 -1.81 -14.79 10.35
C GLY A 249 -1.98 -15.29 11.78
N ASP A 250 -3.05 -14.85 12.45
CA ASP A 250 -3.47 -15.29 13.78
C ASP A 250 -4.53 -16.41 13.74
N PHE A 251 -4.97 -16.81 12.54
CA PHE A 251 -5.94 -17.88 12.29
C PHE A 251 -7.29 -17.69 13.00
N ARG A 252 -7.71 -16.43 13.20
CA ARG A 252 -8.96 -16.08 13.91
C ARG A 252 -10.13 -15.79 12.99
N GLN A 253 -9.91 -15.64 11.68
CA GLN A 253 -10.98 -15.23 10.76
C GLN A 253 -11.92 -16.37 10.36
N TYR A 254 -11.45 -17.62 10.42
CA TYR A 254 -12.20 -18.79 9.95
C TYR A 254 -12.12 -19.95 10.93
N THR A 255 -13.11 -20.84 10.84
CA THR A 255 -13.14 -22.10 11.60
C THR A 255 -12.24 -23.17 10.97
N GLU A 256 -11.88 -24.20 11.75
CA GLU A 256 -11.12 -25.36 11.24
C GLU A 256 -11.83 -26.02 10.04
N GLU A 257 -13.16 -26.14 10.10
CA GLU A 257 -13.97 -26.70 9.01
C GLU A 257 -13.85 -25.85 7.72
N GLU A 258 -13.92 -24.52 7.84
CA GLU A 258 -13.78 -23.62 6.69
C GLU A 258 -12.39 -23.67 6.04
N TYR A 259 -11.33 -23.82 6.82
CA TYR A 259 -9.98 -24.07 6.27
C TYR A 259 -9.91 -25.44 5.59
N ASN A 260 -10.40 -26.50 6.22
CA ASN A 260 -10.33 -27.85 5.65
C ASN A 260 -11.20 -28.00 4.39
N ASN A 261 -12.31 -27.26 4.28
CA ASN A 261 -13.16 -27.22 3.09
C ASN A 261 -12.44 -26.68 1.84
N THR A 262 -11.26 -26.06 1.96
CA THR A 262 -10.48 -25.63 0.78
C THR A 262 -9.90 -26.81 -0.01
N THR A 263 -9.81 -27.99 0.61
CA THR A 263 -9.32 -29.23 -0.04
C THR A 263 -10.36 -29.93 -0.90
N ILE A 264 -11.65 -29.57 -0.77
CA ILE A 264 -12.76 -30.24 -1.46
C ILE A 264 -13.01 -29.52 -2.79
N PRO A 265 -12.68 -30.13 -3.95
CA PRO A 265 -13.10 -29.58 -5.23
C PRO A 265 -14.63 -29.68 -5.39
N ASP A 266 -15.20 -28.84 -6.26
CA ASP A 266 -16.55 -29.03 -6.81
C ASP A 266 -17.77 -28.88 -5.86
N GLN A 267 -17.61 -28.19 -4.72
CA GLN A 267 -18.74 -27.82 -3.84
C GLN A 267 -18.74 -26.32 -3.51
N PRO A 268 -19.34 -25.47 -4.37
CA PRO A 268 -19.28 -24.01 -4.22
C PRO A 268 -20.11 -23.46 -3.05
N THR A 269 -21.00 -24.26 -2.48
CA THR A 269 -21.85 -23.86 -1.33
C THR A 269 -21.18 -24.06 0.02
N LEU A 270 -20.06 -24.79 0.08
CA LEU A 270 -19.33 -24.96 1.33
C LEU A 270 -18.71 -23.63 1.76
N PRO A 271 -18.86 -23.23 3.04
CA PRO A 271 -18.10 -22.11 3.55
C PRO A 271 -16.61 -22.48 3.55
N ARG A 272 -15.78 -21.59 3.01
CA ARG A 272 -14.34 -21.79 2.81
C ARG A 272 -13.57 -20.57 3.29
N ALA A 273 -12.42 -20.83 3.90
CA ALA A 273 -11.43 -19.79 4.14
C ALA A 273 -11.01 -19.15 2.80
N ARG A 274 -10.77 -17.83 2.81
CA ARG A 274 -10.32 -17.06 1.63
C ARG A 274 -8.90 -16.53 1.79
N THR A 275 -8.24 -16.90 2.88
CA THR A 275 -6.93 -16.43 3.31
C THR A 275 -5.90 -17.51 3.11
N TRP A 276 -6.07 -18.65 3.77
CA TRP A 276 -5.21 -19.83 3.67
C TRP A 276 -5.92 -20.99 2.98
N THR A 277 -5.20 -21.66 2.09
CA THR A 277 -5.63 -22.92 1.46
C THR A 277 -4.85 -24.08 2.06
N VAL A 278 -5.56 -25.05 2.64
CA VAL A 278 -4.97 -26.29 3.14
C VAL A 278 -4.59 -27.21 1.97
N PHE A 279 -3.47 -27.90 2.10
CA PHE A 279 -3.04 -28.94 1.16
C PHE A 279 -2.34 -30.10 1.88
N SER A 280 -2.37 -31.26 1.24
CA SER A 280 -1.69 -32.48 1.68
C SER A 280 -1.17 -33.26 0.47
N GLY A 281 -0.04 -33.94 0.59
CA GLY A 281 0.48 -34.78 -0.50
C GLY A 281 1.81 -35.44 -0.19
N PRO A 282 2.23 -36.49 -0.93
CA PRO A 282 1.60 -37.00 -2.16
C PRO A 282 0.28 -37.75 -1.89
N GLU A 283 -0.62 -37.76 -2.87
CA GLU A 283 -1.97 -38.37 -2.83
C GLU A 283 -1.90 -39.92 -2.90
N GLU A 284 -1.03 -40.55 -2.10
CA GLU A 284 -0.92 -42.01 -2.01
C GLU A 284 -1.93 -42.56 -1.00
N SER A 285 -2.54 -43.70 -1.33
CA SER A 285 -3.53 -44.36 -0.48
C SER A 285 -2.93 -44.77 0.87
N GLY A 286 -3.48 -44.23 1.96
CA GLY A 286 -3.13 -44.58 3.34
C GLY A 286 -2.18 -43.62 4.06
N ALA A 287 -1.56 -42.67 3.36
CA ALA A 287 -0.83 -41.58 4.01
C ALA A 287 -1.80 -40.43 4.31
N SER A 288 -2.00 -40.11 5.59
CA SER A 288 -2.78 -38.93 5.99
C SER A 288 -2.00 -38.11 7.01
N GLY A 289 -1.76 -36.85 6.65
CA GLY A 289 -1.50 -35.77 7.59
C GLY A 289 -2.72 -34.86 7.64
N PHE A 290 -2.89 -34.17 8.77
CA PHE A 290 -4.05 -33.36 9.07
C PHE A 290 -3.66 -31.93 9.40
N PHE A 291 -4.45 -31.00 8.89
CA PHE A 291 -4.49 -29.62 9.36
C PHE A 291 -5.57 -29.48 10.43
N ARG A 292 -5.20 -28.87 11.56
CA ARG A 292 -6.11 -28.52 12.65
C ARG A 292 -5.82 -27.13 13.16
N LEU A 293 -6.75 -26.57 13.92
CA LEU A 293 -6.51 -25.40 14.76
C LEU A 293 -6.28 -25.87 16.19
N SER A 294 -5.25 -25.33 16.83
CA SER A 294 -4.97 -25.58 18.23
C SER A 294 -5.08 -24.29 19.02
N HIS A 295 -5.63 -24.38 20.23
CA HIS A 295 -5.73 -23.26 21.16
C HIS A 295 -4.72 -23.46 22.28
N GLY A 296 -3.88 -22.46 22.51
CA GLY A 296 -2.84 -22.53 23.52
C GLY A 296 -2.49 -21.16 24.07
N CYS A 297 -1.58 -21.14 25.03
CA CYS A 297 -1.06 -19.89 25.56
C CYS A 297 -0.18 -19.18 24.53
N PRO A 298 -0.16 -17.83 24.57
CA PRO A 298 0.62 -17.04 23.64
C PRO A 298 2.11 -17.40 23.78
N PRO A 299 2.87 -17.50 22.69
CA PRO A 299 4.32 -17.60 22.76
C PRO A 299 4.93 -16.45 23.59
N PRO A 300 6.04 -16.66 24.31
CA PRO A 300 6.85 -17.88 24.36
C PRO A 300 6.40 -18.86 25.46
N GLN A 301 5.21 -18.70 26.03
CA GLN A 301 4.77 -19.47 27.19
C GLN A 301 4.70 -20.97 26.86
N LYS A 302 5.35 -21.80 27.70
CA LYS A 302 5.51 -23.24 27.47
C LYS A 302 4.38 -24.05 28.09
N ASP A 303 3.93 -23.63 29.25
CA ASP A 303 2.83 -24.21 30.00
C ASP A 303 1.49 -23.69 29.45
N ASN A 304 0.51 -24.59 29.32
CA ASN A 304 -0.84 -24.22 28.90
C ASN A 304 -1.63 -23.56 30.04
N ASN A 305 -0.95 -22.78 30.89
CA ASN A 305 -1.47 -22.15 32.09
C ASN A 305 -1.65 -20.64 31.87
N CYS A 306 -2.62 -20.30 31.03
CA CYS A 306 -3.08 -18.94 30.77
C CYS A 306 -4.62 -18.94 30.81
N SER A 307 -5.20 -17.75 30.98
CA SER A 307 -6.64 -17.60 30.96
C SER A 307 -7.22 -17.93 29.58
N SER A 308 -8.53 -18.24 29.51
CA SER A 308 -9.21 -18.50 28.23
C SER A 308 -9.09 -17.33 27.25
N ASP A 309 -9.09 -16.11 27.78
CA ASP A 309 -9.16 -14.87 27.00
C ASP A 309 -7.79 -14.49 26.40
N GLU A 310 -6.71 -15.04 26.98
CA GLU A 310 -5.34 -14.90 26.47
C GLU A 310 -4.99 -15.96 25.43
N ARG A 311 -5.84 -16.98 25.22
CA ARG A 311 -5.53 -18.08 24.29
C ARG A 311 -5.41 -17.58 22.86
N GLN A 312 -4.34 -18.03 22.21
CA GLN A 312 -4.08 -17.82 20.79
C GLN A 312 -4.39 -19.09 20.00
N ILE A 313 -4.65 -18.89 18.70
CA ILE A 313 -4.88 -19.96 17.75
C ILE A 313 -3.58 -20.21 16.99
N ALA A 314 -3.22 -21.48 16.82
CA ALA A 314 -2.09 -21.89 16.01
C ALA A 314 -2.54 -22.93 14.97
N ALA A 315 -2.08 -22.76 13.74
CA ALA A 315 -2.12 -23.80 12.72
C ALA A 315 -1.35 -25.02 13.22
N TRP A 316 -1.96 -26.19 13.15
CA TRP A 316 -1.42 -27.45 13.65
C TRP A 316 -1.33 -28.47 12.51
N PHE A 317 -0.11 -28.85 12.17
CA PHE A 317 0.17 -29.92 11.21
C PHE A 317 0.54 -31.18 11.98
N ILE A 318 -0.24 -32.24 11.78
CA ILE A 318 -0.03 -33.50 12.49
C ILE A 318 -0.10 -34.68 11.55
N ARG A 319 0.88 -35.57 11.69
CA ARG A 319 0.91 -36.89 11.07
C ARG A 319 1.49 -37.89 12.05
N GLY A 320 0.88 -39.07 12.13
CA GLY A 320 1.29 -40.12 13.04
C GLY A 320 1.03 -41.51 12.48
N ASN A 321 1.08 -42.49 13.38
CA ASN A 321 0.96 -43.92 13.10
C ASN A 321 2.20 -44.55 12.44
N ARG A 322 3.41 -44.13 12.85
CA ARG A 322 4.70 -44.77 12.49
C ARG A 322 4.89 -44.85 10.97
N GLN A 323 4.62 -43.73 10.31
CA GLN A 323 4.78 -43.64 8.86
C GLN A 323 6.26 -43.79 8.50
N THR A 324 6.54 -44.32 7.30
CA THR A 324 7.91 -44.59 6.83
C THR A 324 8.22 -43.89 5.50
N ARG A 325 7.32 -43.02 5.05
CA ARG A 325 7.45 -42.26 3.79
C ARG A 325 7.14 -40.81 4.07
N SER A 326 7.81 -39.89 3.38
CA SER A 326 7.53 -38.46 3.43
C SER A 326 6.10 -38.13 2.98
N PHE A 327 5.44 -37.23 3.71
CA PHE A 327 4.16 -36.64 3.33
C PHE A 327 4.09 -35.21 3.87
N ALA A 328 3.73 -34.28 3.00
CA ALA A 328 3.52 -32.89 3.33
C ALA A 328 2.08 -32.64 3.78
N THR A 329 1.91 -31.83 4.81
CA THR A 329 0.64 -31.24 5.19
C THR A 329 0.88 -29.80 5.55
N GLY A 330 0.09 -28.90 4.99
CA GLY A 330 0.36 -27.49 5.12
C GLY A 330 -0.77 -26.59 4.69
N ILE A 331 -0.44 -25.31 4.68
CA ILE A 331 -1.26 -24.22 4.18
C ILE A 331 -0.44 -23.35 3.24
N TYR A 332 -1.10 -22.73 2.28
CA TYR A 332 -0.50 -21.67 1.49
C TYR A 332 -1.42 -20.48 1.36
N GLN A 333 -0.83 -19.32 1.19
CA GLN A 333 -1.52 -18.10 0.80
C GLN A 333 -0.88 -17.56 -0.45
N GLU A 334 -1.69 -17.46 -1.51
CA GLU A 334 -1.34 -16.62 -2.65
C GLU A 334 -1.59 -15.16 -2.26
N LEU A 335 -0.55 -14.35 -2.39
CA LEU A 335 -0.56 -12.96 -1.98
C LEU A 335 -1.29 -12.09 -3.02
N GLY A 336 -1.54 -10.83 -2.66
CA GLY A 336 -2.15 -9.86 -3.57
C GLY A 336 -3.62 -10.14 -3.88
N SER A 337 -4.21 -9.28 -4.71
CA SER A 337 -5.62 -9.43 -5.09
C SER A 337 -5.83 -10.64 -6.00
N HIS A 338 -6.73 -11.55 -5.61
CA HIS A 338 -7.07 -12.78 -6.33
C HIS A 338 -5.91 -13.77 -6.51
N GLY A 339 -4.99 -13.82 -5.54
CA GLY A 339 -3.89 -14.81 -5.53
C GLY A 339 -2.79 -14.50 -6.54
N GLY A 340 -2.71 -13.23 -6.93
CA GLY A 340 -1.80 -12.82 -7.96
C GLY A 340 -0.33 -12.72 -7.50
N GLY A 341 -0.11 -12.22 -6.32
CA GLY A 341 1.20 -11.80 -5.84
C GLY A 341 1.26 -10.30 -5.70
N VAL A 342 2.33 -9.86 -5.03
CA VAL A 342 2.54 -8.47 -4.65
C VAL A 342 3.87 -8.01 -5.24
N ASP A 343 3.90 -6.81 -5.80
CA ASP A 343 5.15 -6.12 -6.11
C ASP A 343 5.76 -5.67 -4.78
N ILE A 344 6.83 -6.34 -4.38
CA ILE A 344 7.55 -6.04 -3.15
C ILE A 344 8.68 -5.04 -3.37
N SER A 345 9.03 -4.67 -4.63
CA SER A 345 10.21 -3.84 -4.93
C SER A 345 10.25 -2.50 -4.22
N GLU A 346 9.10 -2.00 -3.80
CA GLU A 346 8.99 -0.73 -3.08
C GLU A 346 9.35 -0.85 -1.60
N TYR A 347 9.30 -2.05 -1.03
CA TYR A 347 9.66 -2.31 0.35
C TYR A 347 11.18 -2.39 0.49
N ARG A 348 11.76 -1.44 1.23
CA ARG A 348 13.18 -1.42 1.59
C ARG A 348 13.50 -2.40 2.72
N SER A 349 12.51 -2.72 3.54
CA SER A 349 12.55 -3.78 4.54
C SER A 349 11.30 -4.63 4.37
N LEU A 350 11.48 -5.93 4.37
CA LEU A 350 10.45 -6.94 4.18
C LEU A 350 10.68 -8.04 5.22
N VAL A 351 10.02 -7.91 6.37
CA VAL A 351 10.27 -8.77 7.51
C VAL A 351 9.22 -9.87 7.56
N PHE A 352 9.66 -11.11 7.41
CA PHE A 352 8.84 -12.27 7.73
C PHE A 352 9.05 -12.65 9.20
N SER A 353 7.95 -12.92 9.92
CA SER A 353 8.03 -13.52 11.24
C SER A 353 6.91 -14.49 11.52
N ALA A 354 7.20 -15.50 12.32
CA ALA A 354 6.21 -16.44 12.84
C ALA A 354 6.74 -17.08 14.13
N TRP A 355 5.84 -17.52 15.00
CA TRP A 355 6.19 -18.43 16.08
C TRP A 355 5.96 -19.85 15.63
N VAL A 356 6.96 -20.70 15.84
CA VAL A 356 6.93 -22.10 15.44
C VAL A 356 7.25 -22.98 16.64
N ARG A 357 6.61 -24.16 16.72
CA ARG A 357 6.84 -25.11 17.81
C ARG A 357 6.76 -26.53 17.28
N ILE A 358 7.76 -27.33 17.63
CA ILE A 358 7.86 -28.73 17.22
C ILE A 358 7.72 -29.58 18.49
N LEU A 359 6.66 -30.36 18.58
CA LEU A 359 6.47 -31.30 19.68
C LEU A 359 7.07 -32.66 19.35
N TYR A 360 7.02 -33.05 18.08
CA TYR A 360 7.46 -34.37 17.64
C TYR A 360 7.88 -34.33 16.17
N GLN A 361 8.94 -35.08 15.88
CA GLN A 361 9.35 -35.47 14.54
C GLN A 361 9.96 -36.87 14.66
N SER A 362 9.59 -37.81 13.79
CA SER A 362 10.17 -39.17 13.83
C SER A 362 11.49 -39.27 13.07
N VAL A 363 11.73 -38.36 12.13
CA VAL A 363 13.01 -38.22 11.42
C VAL A 363 13.71 -37.03 12.06
N GLU A 364 14.85 -37.26 12.71
CA GLU A 364 15.64 -36.19 13.31
C GLU A 364 16.30 -35.32 12.23
N LEU A 365 16.70 -34.11 12.62
CA LEU A 365 17.28 -33.13 11.70
C LEU A 365 16.30 -32.83 10.55
N ALA A 366 16.74 -32.97 9.30
CA ALA A 366 15.94 -32.76 8.10
C ALA A 366 15.91 -34.00 7.17
N GLY A 367 16.17 -35.19 7.73
CA GLY A 367 16.35 -36.44 6.99
C GLY A 367 17.62 -36.49 6.13
N GLU A 368 17.87 -37.64 5.50
CA GLU A 368 19.11 -37.91 4.74
C GLU A 368 19.27 -37.05 3.47
N ARG A 369 18.20 -36.38 3.03
CA ARG A 369 18.20 -35.50 1.85
C ARG A 369 18.01 -34.03 2.20
N GLY A 370 17.87 -33.70 3.48
CA GLY A 370 17.60 -32.34 3.92
C GLY A 370 16.19 -31.82 3.60
N SER A 371 15.26 -32.68 3.17
CA SER A 371 13.91 -32.31 2.71
C SER A 371 12.79 -32.71 3.68
N GLU A 372 13.08 -33.49 4.71
CA GLU A 372 12.10 -34.00 5.68
C GLU A 372 12.15 -33.15 6.94
N CYS A 373 11.45 -32.02 6.89
CA CYS A 373 11.48 -31.02 7.94
C CYS A 373 10.11 -30.84 8.60
N PRO A 374 10.03 -30.83 9.94
CA PRO A 374 8.75 -30.74 10.64
C PRO A 374 8.06 -29.38 10.44
N ILE A 375 8.80 -28.31 10.13
CA ILE A 375 8.22 -27.02 9.71
C ILE A 375 9.07 -26.46 8.58
N MET A 376 8.45 -26.29 7.43
CA MET A 376 9.00 -25.65 6.25
C MET A 376 8.22 -24.39 5.92
N ILE A 377 8.94 -23.36 5.48
CA ILE A 377 8.35 -22.11 5.01
C ILE A 377 8.93 -21.81 3.64
N ARG A 378 8.09 -21.83 2.60
CA ARG A 378 8.49 -21.60 1.22
C ARG A 378 7.96 -20.24 0.75
N PHE A 379 8.85 -19.43 0.22
CA PHE A 379 8.51 -18.22 -0.53
C PHE A 379 8.66 -18.51 -2.02
N THR A 380 7.58 -18.39 -2.77
CA THR A 380 7.61 -18.49 -4.24
C THR A 380 7.61 -17.09 -4.84
N THR A 381 8.64 -16.81 -5.63
CA THR A 381 8.98 -15.47 -6.11
C THR A 381 9.23 -15.45 -7.61
N LYS A 382 9.19 -14.24 -8.18
CA LYS A 382 9.58 -13.95 -9.56
C LYS A 382 10.51 -12.73 -9.57
N GLU A 383 11.59 -12.80 -10.35
CA GLU A 383 12.72 -11.89 -10.18
C GLU A 383 12.39 -10.44 -10.59
N LYS A 384 11.94 -10.23 -11.83
CA LYS A 384 11.79 -8.90 -12.44
C LYS A 384 10.45 -8.65 -13.09
N THR A 385 9.77 -9.69 -13.57
CA THR A 385 8.45 -9.59 -14.23
C THR A 385 7.48 -10.68 -13.74
N PRO A 386 6.15 -10.47 -13.86
CA PRO A 386 5.15 -11.49 -13.57
C PRO A 386 5.27 -12.77 -14.41
N THR A 387 5.92 -12.69 -15.56
CA THR A 387 6.12 -13.80 -16.50
C THR A 387 7.44 -14.54 -16.29
N ASP A 388 8.30 -14.06 -15.39
CA ASP A 388 9.55 -14.76 -15.09
C ASP A 388 9.27 -16.13 -14.46
N PRO A 389 10.17 -17.11 -14.66
CA PRO A 389 10.09 -18.40 -13.97
C PRO A 389 10.06 -18.23 -12.46
N GLU A 390 9.31 -19.11 -11.81
CA GLU A 390 9.22 -19.16 -10.36
C GLU A 390 10.55 -19.56 -9.73
N ARG A 391 10.85 -18.94 -8.59
CA ARG A 391 12.00 -19.24 -7.74
C ARG A 391 11.53 -19.46 -6.32
N GLU A 392 12.07 -20.49 -5.70
CA GLU A 392 11.76 -20.83 -4.32
C GLU A 392 12.91 -20.44 -3.39
N ARG A 393 12.53 -19.97 -2.20
CA ARG A 393 13.40 -19.90 -1.03
C ARG A 393 12.70 -20.64 0.08
N VAL A 394 13.38 -21.62 0.66
CA VAL A 394 12.77 -22.51 1.65
C VAL A 394 13.54 -22.39 2.96
N ILE A 395 12.80 -22.26 4.04
CA ILE A 395 13.30 -22.38 5.41
C ILE A 395 12.89 -23.76 5.91
N CYS A 396 13.80 -24.44 6.59
CA CYS A 396 13.51 -25.62 7.39
C CYS A 396 13.80 -25.31 8.86
N VAL A 397 12.79 -25.42 9.71
CA VAL A 397 12.95 -25.40 11.16
C VAL A 397 12.88 -26.83 11.69
N TYR A 398 13.92 -27.28 12.37
CA TYR A 398 14.08 -28.67 12.83
C TYR A 398 14.47 -28.73 14.31
N THR A 399 14.31 -29.91 14.92
CA THR A 399 14.86 -30.23 16.26
C THR A 399 15.94 -31.30 16.17
N SER A 400 16.88 -31.28 17.11
CA SER A 400 17.91 -32.31 17.30
C SER A 400 18.11 -32.53 18.79
N ASP A 401 18.24 -33.78 19.22
CA ASP A 401 18.61 -34.11 20.59
C ASP A 401 20.12 -33.91 20.84
N ASP A 402 20.92 -33.84 19.77
CA ASP A 402 22.34 -33.50 19.80
C ASP A 402 22.59 -32.13 19.14
N PRO A 403 22.98 -31.09 19.91
CA PRO A 403 23.19 -29.74 19.38
C PRO A 403 24.46 -29.62 18.52
N THR A 404 25.28 -30.67 18.43
CA THR A 404 26.47 -30.68 17.57
C THR A 404 26.19 -31.22 16.17
N GLN A 405 25.04 -31.86 15.96
CA GLN A 405 24.64 -32.38 14.66
C GLN A 405 23.99 -31.30 13.81
N GLU A 406 24.38 -31.29 12.54
CA GLU A 406 23.83 -30.41 11.50
C GLU A 406 23.06 -31.26 10.48
N PRO A 407 21.96 -30.75 9.92
CA PRO A 407 21.19 -31.47 8.90
C PRO A 407 22.00 -31.58 7.60
N GLU A 408 21.75 -32.64 6.86
CA GLU A 408 22.16 -32.71 5.45
C GLU A 408 21.48 -31.57 4.68
N ARG A 409 22.21 -30.93 3.77
CA ARG A 409 21.75 -29.67 3.15
C ARG A 409 21.21 -29.89 1.75
N ALA A 410 19.93 -29.60 1.56
CA ALA A 410 19.31 -29.51 0.25
C ALA A 410 19.61 -28.15 -0.40
N PRO A 411 19.84 -28.09 -1.73
CA PRO A 411 20.01 -26.83 -2.45
C PRO A 411 18.80 -25.91 -2.27
N GLY A 412 19.04 -24.64 -1.91
CA GLY A 412 17.99 -23.62 -1.77
C GLY A 412 17.18 -23.68 -0.46
N VAL A 413 17.58 -24.54 0.48
CA VAL A 413 16.98 -24.64 1.82
C VAL A 413 17.94 -24.06 2.86
N THR A 414 17.41 -23.18 3.71
CA THR A 414 18.11 -22.62 4.88
C THR A 414 17.58 -23.28 6.16
N TYR A 415 18.47 -23.73 7.04
CA TYR A 415 18.12 -24.53 8.20
C TYR A 415 18.24 -23.74 9.50
N TYR A 416 17.23 -23.83 10.36
CA TYR A 416 17.21 -23.24 11.69
C TYR A 416 16.87 -24.32 12.72
N ARG A 417 17.72 -24.44 13.74
CA ARG A 417 17.43 -25.33 14.86
C ARG A 417 16.51 -24.64 15.86
N ALA A 418 15.46 -25.34 16.27
CA ALA A 418 14.60 -24.98 17.38
C ALA A 418 14.72 -26.02 18.49
N GLU A 419 14.47 -25.59 19.73
CA GLU A 419 14.40 -26.49 20.88
C GLU A 419 13.05 -27.23 20.87
N ARG A 420 13.08 -28.54 21.11
CA ARG A 420 11.87 -29.37 21.15
C ARG A 420 10.95 -28.90 22.28
N TYR A 421 9.64 -28.89 22.01
CA TYR A 421 8.59 -28.40 22.92
C TYR A 421 8.60 -26.89 23.21
N GLU A 422 9.52 -26.12 22.66
CA GLU A 422 9.61 -24.68 22.86
C GLU A 422 9.07 -23.89 21.66
N TRP A 423 8.51 -22.72 21.94
CA TRP A 423 8.21 -21.75 20.90
C TRP A 423 9.50 -21.08 20.44
N TYR A 424 9.81 -21.23 19.15
CA TYR A 424 10.91 -20.56 18.49
C TYR A 424 10.38 -19.38 17.67
N ARG A 425 10.94 -18.19 17.86
CA ARG A 425 10.58 -17.02 17.06
C ARG A 425 11.43 -16.98 15.81
N LEU A 426 10.81 -17.26 14.68
CA LEU A 426 11.42 -17.04 13.39
C LEU A 426 11.23 -15.57 13.00
N HIS A 427 12.32 -14.90 12.64
CA HIS A 427 12.33 -13.50 12.24
C HIS A 427 13.42 -13.29 11.20
N ILE A 428 13.01 -12.94 9.97
CA ILE A 428 13.89 -12.87 8.81
C ILE A 428 13.62 -11.58 8.07
N GLU A 429 14.67 -10.80 7.84
CA GLU A 429 14.65 -9.69 6.88
C GLU A 429 14.89 -10.25 5.48
N LEU A 430 13.82 -10.37 4.70
CA LEU A 430 13.88 -10.94 3.36
C LEU A 430 14.63 -10.04 2.37
N ARG A 431 14.89 -8.76 2.70
CA ARG A 431 15.77 -7.90 1.89
C ARG A 431 17.26 -8.12 2.13
N ASP A 432 17.64 -8.97 3.07
CA ASP A 432 19.05 -9.31 3.25
C ASP A 432 19.61 -10.04 2.01
N PRO A 433 20.93 -9.92 1.74
CA PRO A 433 21.56 -10.47 0.53
C PRO A 433 21.34 -11.97 0.30
N GLU A 434 21.12 -12.73 1.37
CA GLU A 434 20.94 -14.19 1.35
C GLU A 434 19.52 -14.63 0.94
N TRP A 435 18.55 -13.70 0.96
CA TRP A 435 17.14 -13.99 0.73
C TRP A 435 16.67 -13.45 -0.63
N LEU A 436 16.00 -12.30 -0.62
CA LEU A 436 15.29 -11.68 -1.74
C LEU A 436 15.73 -10.22 -1.94
N PRO A 437 17.04 -9.91 -2.03
CA PRO A 437 17.53 -8.53 -2.03
C PRO A 437 17.05 -7.73 -3.24
N THR A 438 16.97 -8.37 -4.41
CA THR A 438 16.60 -7.74 -5.69
C THR A 438 15.24 -8.18 -6.21
N THR A 439 14.62 -9.15 -5.56
CA THR A 439 13.36 -9.74 -6.00
C THR A 439 12.27 -8.69 -6.01
N ARG A 440 11.57 -8.61 -7.14
CA ARG A 440 10.48 -7.66 -7.32
C ARG A 440 9.12 -8.25 -6.93
N TYR A 441 8.91 -9.57 -7.09
CA TYR A 441 7.60 -10.15 -6.87
C TYR A 441 7.63 -11.32 -5.90
N LEU A 442 6.71 -11.26 -4.93
CA LEU A 442 6.38 -12.37 -4.06
C LEU A 442 4.97 -12.84 -4.38
N TRP A 443 4.85 -14.09 -4.82
CA TRP A 443 3.59 -14.66 -5.26
C TRP A 443 2.89 -15.43 -4.16
N ARG A 444 3.62 -16.33 -3.50
CA ARG A 444 3.03 -17.28 -2.55
C ARG A 444 3.92 -17.48 -1.34
N ILE A 445 3.28 -17.68 -0.19
CA ILE A 445 3.90 -18.19 1.03
C ILE A 445 3.24 -19.51 1.37
N GLU A 446 4.05 -20.55 1.56
CA GLU A 446 3.59 -21.87 1.98
C GLU A 446 4.23 -22.21 3.32
N ILE A 447 3.44 -22.74 4.25
CA ILE A 447 3.89 -23.21 5.56
C ILE A 447 3.41 -24.65 5.71
N TYR A 448 4.32 -25.59 5.87
CA TYR A 448 3.97 -27.01 5.85
C TYR A 448 4.93 -27.84 6.68
N ALA A 449 4.46 -28.98 7.17
CA ALA A 449 5.30 -30.03 7.72
C ALA A 449 5.53 -31.10 6.65
N ASN A 450 6.76 -31.60 6.50
CA ASN A 450 7.07 -32.69 5.58
C ASN A 450 7.97 -33.73 6.25
N GLY A 451 7.59 -35.00 6.18
CA GLY A 451 8.37 -36.10 6.74
C GLY A 451 7.49 -37.31 7.02
N HIS A 452 7.98 -38.22 7.84
CA HIS A 452 7.29 -39.45 8.24
C HIS A 452 6.15 -39.15 9.22
N ASP A 453 6.45 -38.96 10.50
CA ASP A 453 5.51 -38.48 11.51
C ASP A 453 5.98 -37.13 12.06
N TYR A 454 5.04 -36.24 12.39
CA TYR A 454 5.33 -34.91 12.93
C TYR A 454 4.14 -34.35 13.72
N ASP A 455 4.45 -33.49 14.69
CA ASP A 455 3.50 -32.66 15.42
C ASP A 455 4.10 -31.25 15.54
N SER A 456 3.58 -30.34 14.69
CA SER A 456 4.15 -29.03 14.45
C SER A 456 3.08 -27.94 14.50
N ARG A 457 3.41 -26.80 15.10
CA ARG A 457 2.51 -25.65 15.23
C ARG A 457 3.13 -24.36 14.77
N VAL A 458 2.30 -23.50 14.18
CA VAL A 458 2.69 -22.16 13.72
C VAL A 458 1.61 -21.14 14.09
N THR A 459 2.00 -19.98 14.62
CA THR A 459 1.10 -18.87 14.94
C THR A 459 1.76 -17.52 14.70
N GLU A 460 0.96 -16.45 14.73
CA GLU A 460 1.34 -15.05 14.47
C GLU A 460 2.19 -14.90 13.20
N VAL A 461 1.74 -15.51 12.09
CA VAL A 461 2.42 -15.41 10.81
C VAL A 461 2.26 -13.99 10.26
N SER A 462 3.37 -13.32 10.00
CA SER A 462 3.36 -11.92 9.57
C SER A 462 4.42 -11.68 8.49
N LEU A 463 4.08 -10.88 7.50
CA LEU A 463 5.00 -10.38 6.49
C LEU A 463 4.82 -8.87 6.35
N LEU A 464 5.72 -8.13 7.00
CA LEU A 464 5.66 -6.68 7.08
C LEU A 464 6.58 -6.04 6.03
N GLY A 465 5.98 -5.37 5.05
CA GLY A 465 6.69 -4.48 4.13
C GLY A 465 6.79 -3.07 4.70
N SER A 466 7.93 -2.39 4.52
CA SER A 466 8.05 -0.95 4.80
C SER A 466 8.95 -0.24 3.78
N HIS A 467 8.60 1.00 3.44
CA HIS A 467 9.41 1.82 2.51
C HIS A 467 10.60 2.49 3.17
N HIS A 468 10.57 2.60 4.49
CA HIS A 468 11.68 3.08 5.29
C HIS A 468 12.33 1.86 5.92
N ALA A 469 13.54 1.49 5.50
CA ALA A 469 14.29 0.53 6.28
C ALA A 469 14.34 1.08 7.70
N PRO A 470 13.96 0.32 8.75
CA PRO A 470 14.17 0.78 10.09
C PRO A 470 15.66 1.15 10.14
N GLY A 471 15.95 2.45 10.29
CA GLY A 471 17.29 2.82 10.71
C GLY A 471 17.62 1.95 11.90
N ARG A 472 18.89 1.59 12.10
CA ARG A 472 19.36 1.16 13.43
C ARG A 472 19.07 2.30 14.40
N ALA A 473 17.81 2.46 14.77
CA ALA A 473 17.33 3.38 15.75
C ALA A 473 17.77 2.71 17.04
N THR A 474 18.92 3.14 17.52
CA THR A 474 19.23 3.23 18.94
C THR A 474 18.17 4.12 19.62
N ARG A 475 16.89 3.75 19.53
CA ARG A 475 15.89 4.18 20.49
C ARG A 475 16.06 3.25 21.68
N ARG A 476 16.93 3.66 22.60
CA ARG A 476 16.77 3.30 24.00
C ARG A 476 15.39 3.78 24.41
N VAL A 477 14.40 2.90 24.35
CA VAL A 477 13.18 3.05 25.14
C VAL A 477 13.64 2.95 26.58
N THR A 478 13.92 4.10 27.18
CA THR A 478 14.11 4.19 28.62
C THR A 478 12.73 4.03 29.21
N ILE A 479 12.37 2.79 29.55
CA ILE A 479 11.24 2.52 30.45
C ILE A 479 11.67 3.12 31.80
N ARG A 480 11.16 4.31 32.11
CA ARG A 480 11.22 4.83 33.48
C ARG A 480 10.27 3.97 34.32
N SER A 481 10.85 2.99 34.99
CA SER A 481 10.21 2.37 36.15
C SER A 481 10.08 3.44 37.26
N PRO A 482 8.95 3.54 37.97
CA PRO A 482 8.75 4.52 39.02
C PRO A 482 9.35 4.00 40.33
N VAL A 483 10.67 3.81 40.39
CA VAL A 483 11.39 3.70 41.67
C VAL A 483 12.75 4.34 41.49
N GLY A 484 13.00 5.40 42.27
CA GLY A 484 14.23 6.17 42.21
C GLY A 484 15.46 5.33 42.55
N VAL A 485 16.55 5.63 41.84
CA VAL A 485 17.92 5.84 42.36
C VAL A 485 18.77 6.25 41.15
N CYS A 486 19.24 7.49 41.13
CA CYS A 486 20.25 7.95 40.18
C CYS A 486 21.60 7.30 40.54
N LYS A 487 22.15 6.49 39.64
CA LYS A 487 23.59 6.22 39.61
C LYS A 487 24.18 6.77 38.31
N ARG A 488 25.21 7.60 38.49
CA ARG A 488 26.03 8.24 37.46
C ARG A 488 27.09 7.23 37.06
N GLU A 489 27.16 6.85 35.78
CA GLU A 489 28.26 6.03 35.27
C GLU A 489 29.07 6.84 34.25
N GLU A 490 30.38 6.88 34.52
CA GLU A 490 31.42 7.55 33.78
C GLU A 490 31.71 6.81 32.47
N ARG A 491 32.04 7.59 31.42
CA ARG A 491 32.57 7.05 30.17
C ARG A 491 34.05 6.73 30.35
N VAL A 492 34.44 5.54 29.94
CA VAL A 492 35.81 5.23 29.54
C VAL A 492 35.76 4.83 28.06
N TRP A 493 36.78 5.31 27.33
CA TRP A 493 36.93 5.44 25.88
C TRP A 493 36.59 4.22 25.03
#